data_AF-A0A0Q5M4G7-F1
#
_entry.id   AF-A0A0Q5M4G7-F1
#
_cell.length_a   1.000
_cell.length_b   1.000
_cell.length_c   1.000
_cell.angle_alpha   90.00
_cell.angle_beta   90.00
_cell.angle_gamma   90.00
#
_symmetry.space_group_name_H-M   'P 1'
#
loop_
_entity.id
_entity.type
_entity.pdbx_description
1 polymer ?
#
loop_
_entity_poly.entity_id
_entity_poly.type
_entity_poly.pdbx_seq_one_letter_code
_entity_poly.pdbx_strand_id
1 'polypeptide(L)'
;MGIRFSAADSSNLITAMSNNVTSANLIIGRLDAGSQHLIAQLGAGVLQGAAFTAGQGLFTELILPGIAKLREAVSDIQAELASYEHAHSVLAQYGNLDHDDLTSVKP
;
A
#
# COMPACT_ATOMS: atom_id res chain seq x y z
N MET A 1 14.78 -6.87 -27.79
CA MET A 1 14.37 -5.88 -26.78
C MET A 1 14.71 -6.48 -25.42
N GLY A 2 15.99 -6.42 -25.04
CA GLY A 2 16.46 -6.94 -23.76
C GLY A 2 15.89 -6.18 -22.57
N ILE A 3 15.82 -6.85 -21.42
CA ILE A 3 15.46 -6.23 -20.14
C ILE A 3 16.61 -5.29 -19.76
N ARG A 4 16.28 -4.02 -19.49
CA ARG A 4 17.24 -2.99 -19.04
C ARG A 4 16.94 -2.62 -17.59
N PHE A 5 17.91 -2.77 -16.71
CA PHE A 5 17.86 -2.25 -15.36
C PHE A 5 18.63 -0.92 -15.30
N SER A 6 18.00 0.07 -14.67
CA SER A 6 18.58 1.39 -14.40
C SER A 6 18.50 1.63 -12.90
N ALA A 7 19.65 1.78 -12.26
CA ALA A 7 19.71 2.04 -10.82
C ALA A 7 18.97 3.34 -10.46
N ALA A 8 19.06 4.36 -11.32
CA ALA A 8 18.37 5.64 -11.12
C ALA A 8 16.83 5.47 -11.18
N ASP A 9 16.32 4.75 -12.18
CA ASP A 9 14.87 4.54 -12.32
C ASP A 9 14.32 3.68 -11.19
N SER A 10 15.09 2.67 -10.77
CA SER A 10 14.76 1.80 -9.64
C SER A 10 14.71 2.59 -8.32
N SER A 11 15.66 3.51 -8.08
CA SER A 11 15.65 4.39 -6.90
C SER A 11 14.46 5.36 -6.90
N ASN A 12 14.10 5.90 -8.07
CA ASN A 12 12.93 6.75 -8.23
C ASN A 12 11.63 5.97 -7.93
N LEU A 13 11.52 4.73 -8.41
CA LEU A 13 10.38 3.87 -8.13
C LEU A 13 10.26 3.57 -6.63
N ILE A 14 11.36 3.20 -5.97
CA ILE A 14 11.40 2.94 -4.53
C ILE A 14 10.89 4.16 -3.75
N THR A 15 11.39 5.35 -4.09
CA THR A 15 11.00 6.59 -3.43
C THR A 15 9.51 6.89 -3.63
N ALA A 16 9.01 6.78 -4.86
CA ALA A 16 7.60 7.02 -5.17
C ALA A 16 6.68 6.04 -4.44
N MET A 17 7.02 4.74 -4.45
CA MET A 17 6.23 3.71 -3.78
C MET A 17 6.25 3.85 -2.27
N SER A 18 7.40 4.19 -1.67
CA SER A 18 7.51 4.48 -0.23
C SER A 18 6.61 5.64 0.21
N ASN A 19 6.58 6.71 -0.60
CA ASN A 19 5.70 7.85 -0.36
C ASN A 19 4.22 7.47 -0.49
N ASN A 20 3.88 6.64 -1.47
CA ASN A 20 2.52 6.15 -1.68
C ASN A 20 2.05 5.25 -0.53
N VAL A 21 2.88 4.31 -0.06
CA VAL A 21 2.59 3.45 1.10
C VAL A 21 2.38 4.29 2.35
N THR A 22 3.24 5.29 2.59
CA THR A 22 3.09 6.23 3.71
C THR A 22 1.75 6.98 3.63
N SER A 23 1.40 7.49 2.45
CA SER A 23 0.14 8.21 2.23
C SER A 23 -1.08 7.31 2.42
N ALA A 24 -1.01 6.07 1.92
CA ALA A 24 -2.07 5.07 2.08
C ALA A 24 -2.29 4.73 3.57
N ASN A 25 -1.22 4.52 4.33
CA ASN A 25 -1.30 4.28 5.77
C ASN A 25 -1.95 5.45 6.53
N LEU A 26 -1.64 6.69 6.17
CA LEU A 26 -2.29 7.87 6.75
C LEU A 26 -3.79 7.94 6.42
N ILE A 27 -4.16 7.66 5.16
CA ILE A 27 -5.57 7.66 4.73
C ILE A 27 -6.34 6.56 5.47
N ILE A 28 -5.79 5.35 5.55
CA ILE A 28 -6.39 4.22 6.28
C ILE A 28 -6.57 4.57 7.75
N GLY A 29 -5.57 5.16 8.40
CA GLY A 29 -5.68 5.60 9.79
C GLY A 29 -6.79 6.64 10.01
N ARG A 30 -6.95 7.60 9.08
CA ARG A 30 -8.03 8.59 9.13
C ARG A 30 -9.41 7.97 8.90
N LEU A 31 -9.52 7.04 7.95
CA LEU A 31 -10.78 6.32 7.69
C LEU A 31 -11.22 5.50 8.89
N ASP A 32 -10.27 4.83 9.56
CA ASP A 32 -10.53 4.03 10.75
C ASP A 32 -11.00 4.92 11.91
N ALA A 33 -10.24 5.96 12.24
CA ALA A 33 -10.60 6.90 13.30
C ALA A 33 -11.95 7.61 13.03
N GLY A 34 -12.18 8.04 11.78
CA GLY A 34 -13.44 8.66 11.37
C GLY A 34 -14.62 7.70 11.47
N SER A 35 -14.45 6.44 11.06
CA SER A 35 -15.48 5.40 11.16
C SER A 35 -15.82 5.08 12.61
N GLN A 36 -14.81 4.93 13.47
CA GLN A 36 -15.00 4.70 14.91
C GLN A 36 -15.72 5.88 15.58
N HIS A 37 -15.34 7.11 15.23
CA HIS A 37 -16.02 8.31 15.73
C HIS A 37 -17.51 8.33 15.32
N LEU A 38 -17.82 8.03 14.06
CA LEU A 38 -19.21 7.97 13.59
C LEU A 38 -20.02 6.89 14.31
N ILE A 39 -19.45 5.69 14.52
CA ILE A 39 -20.11 4.63 15.32
C ILE A 39 -20.37 5.10 16.75
N ALA A 40 -19.39 5.76 17.39
CA ALA A 40 -19.55 6.28 18.75
C ALA A 40 -20.66 7.34 18.84
N GLN A 41 -20.75 8.25 17.86
CA GLN A 41 -21.80 9.26 17.80
C GLN A 41 -23.19 8.65 17.55
N LEU A 42 -23.28 7.60 16.74
CA LEU A 42 -24.52 6.82 16.59
C LEU A 42 -24.94 6.23 17.95
N GLY A 43 -23.99 5.63 18.68
CA GLY A 43 -24.23 5.01 20.00
C GLY A 43 -24.62 5.99 21.11
N ALA A 44 -24.42 7.30 20.92
CA ALA A 44 -24.80 8.34 21.88
C ALA A 44 -26.32 8.61 21.93
N GLY A 45 -27.14 7.87 21.16
CA GLY A 45 -28.60 7.91 21.24
C GLY A 45 -29.26 9.01 20.39
N VAL A 46 -28.50 9.69 19.53
CA VAL A 46 -28.99 10.76 18.64
C VAL A 46 -29.83 10.20 17.48
N LEU A 47 -29.51 8.98 17.01
CA LEU A 47 -30.32 8.24 16.04
C LEU A 47 -30.98 7.03 16.71
N GLN A 48 -32.26 6.82 16.46
CA GLN A 48 -33.05 5.68 16.96
C GLN A 48 -33.81 5.01 15.81
N GLY A 49 -34.17 3.73 16.00
CA GLY A 49 -34.96 2.96 15.03
C GLY A 49 -34.13 2.38 13.87
N ALA A 50 -34.81 2.01 12.78
CA ALA A 50 -34.21 1.24 11.69
C ALA A 50 -32.98 1.92 11.05
N ALA A 51 -32.95 3.25 10.98
CA ALA A 51 -31.81 4.00 10.45
C ALA A 51 -30.55 3.88 11.34
N PHE A 52 -30.72 3.84 12.67
CA PHE A 52 -29.61 3.60 13.60
C PHE A 52 -29.02 2.21 13.39
N THR A 53 -29.87 1.17 13.39
CA THR A 53 -29.44 -0.22 13.19
C THR A 53 -28.79 -0.41 11.82
N ALA A 54 -29.35 0.16 10.76
CA ALA A 54 -28.77 0.10 9.42
C ALA A 54 -27.42 0.83 9.35
N GLY A 55 -27.30 2.01 9.96
CA GLY A 55 -26.05 2.77 10.02
C GLY A 55 -24.97 2.02 10.80
N GLN A 56 -25.30 1.49 11.98
CA GLN A 56 -24.39 0.69 12.77
C GLN A 56 -23.92 -0.54 11.99
N GLY A 57 -24.85 -1.32 11.42
CA GLY A 57 -24.55 -2.49 10.62
C GLY A 57 -23.65 -2.18 9.42
N LEU A 58 -23.93 -1.11 8.67
CA LEU A 58 -23.09 -0.67 7.55
C LEU A 58 -21.63 -0.47 8.00
N PHE A 59 -21.40 0.22 9.12
CA PHE A 59 -20.04 0.48 9.57
C PHE A 59 -19.36 -0.78 10.13
N THR A 60 -20.06 -1.56 10.95
CA THR A 60 -19.46 -2.73 11.62
C THR A 60 -19.27 -3.92 10.70
N GLU A 61 -20.17 -4.12 9.73
CA GLU A 61 -20.19 -5.32 8.89
C GLU A 61 -19.52 -5.10 7.53
N LEU A 62 -19.45 -3.86 7.04
CA LEU A 62 -18.91 -3.55 5.71
C LEU A 62 -17.72 -2.60 5.75
N ILE A 63 -17.88 -1.41 6.34
CA ILE A 63 -16.85 -0.35 6.24
C ILE A 63 -15.59 -0.71 7.04
N LEU A 64 -15.72 -1.07 8.33
CA LEU A 64 -14.56 -1.45 9.15
C LEU A 64 -13.82 -2.69 8.59
N PRO A 65 -14.51 -3.77 8.19
CA PRO A 65 -13.85 -4.89 7.51
C PRO A 65 -13.18 -4.49 6.19
N GLY A 66 -13.78 -3.57 5.42
CA GLY A 66 -13.17 -3.02 4.21
C GLY A 66 -11.87 -2.28 4.49
N ILE A 67 -11.84 -1.43 5.53
CA ILE A 67 -10.63 -0.73 5.97
C ILE A 67 -9.56 -1.72 6.43
N ALA A 68 -9.92 -2.79 7.12
CA ALA A 68 -8.99 -3.84 7.51
C ALA A 68 -8.35 -4.52 6.29
N LYS A 69 -9.14 -4.88 5.27
CA LYS A 69 -8.62 -5.44 4.01
C LYS A 69 -7.70 -4.47 3.27
N LEU A 70 -8.01 -3.18 3.27
CA LEU A 70 -7.12 -2.15 2.70
C LEU A 70 -5.79 -2.09 3.45
N ARG A 71 -5.80 -2.23 4.79
CA ARG A 71 -4.60 -2.26 5.61
C ARG A 71 -3.73 -3.48 5.30
N GLU A 72 -4.34 -4.65 5.15
CA GLU A 72 -3.64 -5.88 4.73
C GLU A 72 -2.99 -5.70 3.36
N ALA A 73 -3.74 -5.22 2.37
CA ALA A 73 -3.22 -5.00 1.02
C ALA A 73 -2.05 -4.00 0.98
N VAL A 74 -2.11 -2.92 1.77
CA VAL A 74 -0.99 -1.96 1.86
C VAL A 74 0.22 -2.57 2.57
N SER A 75 -0.01 -3.42 3.58
CA SER A 75 1.06 -4.18 4.24
C SER A 75 1.76 -5.14 3.27
N ASP A 76 1.00 -5.80 2.40
CA ASP A 76 1.56 -6.70 1.38
C ASP A 76 2.44 -5.93 0.40
N ILE A 77 1.94 -4.78 -0.11
CA ILE A 77 2.73 -3.89 -0.99
C ILE A 77 4.01 -3.42 -0.30
N GLN A 78 3.96 -3.11 1.00
CA GLN A 78 5.13 -2.70 1.76
C GLN A 78 6.17 -3.83 1.88
N ALA A 79 5.73 -5.07 2.08
CA ALA A 79 6.61 -6.24 2.13
C ALA A 79 7.25 -6.54 0.75
N GLU A 80 6.47 -6.43 -0.32
CA GLU A 80 6.96 -6.56 -1.69
C GLU A 80 7.96 -5.46 -2.04
N LEU A 81 7.69 -4.21 -1.64
CA LEU A 81 8.61 -3.09 -1.83
C LEU A 81 9.92 -3.31 -1.08
N ALA A 82 9.90 -3.80 0.16
CA ALA A 82 11.12 -4.13 0.91
C ALA A 82 11.94 -5.24 0.20
N SER A 83 11.26 -6.23 -0.37
CA SER A 83 11.91 -7.27 -1.18
C SER A 83 12.54 -6.70 -2.45
N TYR A 84 11.85 -5.75 -3.10
CA TYR A 84 12.37 -5.03 -4.26
C TYR A 84 13.58 -4.15 -3.91
N GLU A 85 13.54 -3.42 -2.78
CA GLU A 85 14.66 -2.62 -2.27
C GLU A 85 15.90 -3.49 -2.02
N HIS A 86 15.71 -4.69 -1.47
CA HIS A 86 16.79 -5.64 -1.30
C HIS A 86 17.40 -6.04 -2.65
N ALA A 87 16.58 -6.42 -3.62
CA ALA A 87 17.05 -6.75 -4.97
C ALA A 87 17.75 -5.57 -5.65
N HIS A 88 17.22 -4.35 -5.52
CA HIS A 88 17.86 -3.12 -5.98
C HIS A 88 19.25 -2.96 -5.37
N SER A 89 19.41 -3.16 -4.05
CA SER A 89 20.69 -2.98 -3.37
C SER A 89 21.80 -3.90 -3.92
N VAL A 90 21.45 -5.11 -4.32
CA VAL A 90 22.37 -6.09 -4.92
C VAL A 90 22.77 -5.67 -6.33
N LEU A 91 21.86 -5.07 -7.10
CA LEU A 91 22.08 -4.71 -8.50
C LEU A 91 22.65 -3.31 -8.68
N ALA A 92 22.36 -2.38 -7.77
CA ALA A 92 22.73 -0.97 -7.86
C ALA A 92 24.26 -0.76 -7.96
N GLN A 93 25.05 -1.66 -7.38
CA GLN A 93 26.51 -1.64 -7.49
C GLN A 93 27.04 -1.78 -8.93
N TYR A 94 26.22 -2.34 -9.83
CA TYR A 94 26.58 -2.52 -11.24
C TYR A 94 26.07 -1.40 -12.15
N GLY A 95 25.36 -0.39 -11.61
CA GLY A 95 24.84 0.72 -12.38
C GLY A 95 23.71 0.31 -13.33
N ASN A 96 23.86 0.59 -14.63
CA ASN A 96 22.90 0.17 -15.64
C ASN A 96 23.29 -1.21 -16.17
N LEU A 97 22.35 -2.15 -16.13
CA LEU A 97 22.54 -3.50 -16.65
C LEU A 97 21.65 -3.67 -17.88
N ASP A 98 22.27 -4.06 -18.99
CA ASP A 98 21.56 -4.44 -20.22
C ASP A 98 21.68 -5.94 -20.43
N HIS A 99 20.55 -6.63 -20.57
CA HIS A 99 20.52 -8.06 -20.84
C HIS A 99 21.27 -8.44 -22.12
N ASP A 100 21.22 -7.58 -23.14
CA ASP A 100 21.88 -7.84 -24.42
C ASP A 100 23.42 -7.70 -24.27
N ASP A 101 23.89 -6.81 -23.38
CA ASP A 101 25.32 -6.68 -23.04
C ASP A 101 25.83 -7.85 -22.18
N LEU A 102 25.00 -8.37 -21.27
CA LEU A 102 25.36 -9.51 -20.40
C LEU A 102 25.41 -10.85 -21.13
N THR A 103 24.72 -10.98 -22.26
CA THR A 103 24.61 -12.24 -23.02
C THR A 103 25.44 -12.25 -24.31
N SER A 104 26.04 -11.11 -24.69
CA SER A 104 26.84 -10.96 -25.91
C SER A 104 28.28 -11.46 -25.82
N VAL A 105 28.77 -11.85 -24.64
CA VAL A 105 30.05 -12.56 -24.52
C VAL A 105 29.82 -14.05 -24.71
N LYS A 106 30.05 -14.53 -25.92
CA LYS A 106 30.22 -15.96 -26.24
C LYS A 106 31.53 -16.15 -27.02
N PRO A 107 32.39 -17.12 -26.66
CA PRO A 107 33.61 -17.44 -27.43
C PRO A 107 33.30 -17.94 -28.83
#